data_AF-A0A7Y6EV51-F1
#
_entry.id   AF-A0A7Y6EV51-F1
#
_cell.length_a   1.000
_cell.length_b   1.000
_cell.length_c   1.000
_cell.angle_alpha   90.00
_cell.angle_beta   90.00
_cell.angle_gamma   90.00
#
_symmetry.space_group_name_H-M   'P 1'
#
loop_
_entity.id
_entity.type
_entity.pdbx_description
1 polymer ?
#
loop_
_entity_poly.entity_id
_entity_poly.type
_entity_poly.pdbx_seq_one_letter_code
_entity_poly.pdbx_strand_id
1 'polypeptide(L)'
;MVISTVELKFAEEFKRFLTGTYDNPRVISDCLSRCRRVQKYEGDLWGHFQTDKGRLLIGRLTYTLDDVKNCVNPIHSIPIQGSNGFKSTYDGTQSLSHAISKYFEFLSRF
;
A
#
# COMPACT_ATOMS: atom_id res chain seq x y z
N MET A 1 -6.85 8.99 -23.36
CA MET A 1 -7.25 8.28 -22.13
C MET A 1 -6.68 9.07 -20.96
N VAL A 2 -7.51 9.79 -20.21
CA VAL A 2 -7.04 10.60 -19.08
C VAL A 2 -6.58 9.63 -18.00
N ILE A 3 -5.27 9.55 -17.76
CA ILE A 3 -4.75 8.82 -16.61
C ILE A 3 -5.15 9.67 -15.40
N SER A 4 -6.26 9.34 -14.73
CA SER A 4 -6.55 9.93 -13.42
C SER A 4 -5.39 9.59 -12.49
N THR A 5 -4.54 10.58 -12.23
CA THR A 5 -3.45 10.46 -11.26
C THR A 5 -4.07 10.41 -9.89
N VAL A 6 -4.02 9.23 -9.25
CA VAL A 6 -4.46 9.09 -7.86
C VAL A 6 -3.49 9.87 -6.98
N GLU A 7 -3.97 10.96 -6.39
CA GLU A 7 -3.18 11.88 -5.58
C GLU A 7 -3.23 11.48 -4.10
N LEU A 8 -2.08 11.29 -3.47
CA LEU A 8 -1.98 11.00 -2.04
C LEU A 8 -1.95 12.32 -1.27
N LYS A 9 -2.73 12.42 -0.18
CA LYS A 9 -2.61 13.55 0.74
C LYS A 9 -1.20 13.58 1.34
N PHE A 10 -0.58 14.76 1.39
CA PHE A 10 0.80 14.93 1.89
C PHE A 10 1.87 14.09 1.17
N ALA A 11 1.73 13.90 -0.16
CA ALA A 11 2.62 13.05 -0.93
C ALA A 11 4.10 13.48 -0.86
N GLU A 12 4.37 14.79 -0.87
CA GLU A 12 5.74 15.32 -0.85
C GLU A 12 6.37 15.20 0.54
N GLU A 13 5.60 15.42 1.60
CA GLU A 13 6.04 15.22 2.98
C GLU A 13 6.28 13.74 3.26
N PHE A 14 5.41 12.85 2.76
CA PHE A 14 5.62 11.42 2.86
C PHE A 14 6.88 10.98 2.09
N LYS A 15 7.13 11.54 0.90
CA LYS A 15 8.36 11.30 0.15
C LYS A 15 9.60 11.72 0.94
N ARG A 16 9.57 12.89 1.59
CA ARG A 16 10.66 13.36 2.47
C ARG A 16 10.86 12.44 3.68
N PHE A 17 9.77 11.97 4.28
CA PHE A 17 9.82 10.97 5.34
C PHE A 17 10.52 9.69 4.89
N LEU A 18 10.19 9.18 3.70
CA LEU A 18 10.84 7.98 3.14
C LEU A 18 12.32 8.21 2.81
N THR A 19 12.72 9.40 2.34
CA THR A 19 14.15 9.70 2.09
C THR A 19 15.00 9.72 3.37
N GLY A 20 14.40 9.95 4.53
CA GLY A 20 15.09 9.79 5.82
C GLY A 20 15.21 8.34 6.29
N THR A 21 14.53 7.40 5.61
CA THR A 21 14.47 5.97 5.97
C THR A 21 15.18 5.08 4.97
N TYR A 22 15.20 5.46 3.68
CA TYR A 22 15.74 4.66 2.59
C TYR A 22 16.65 5.50 1.68
N ASP A 23 17.82 4.97 1.37
CA ASP A 23 18.77 5.63 0.45
C ASP A 23 18.45 5.36 -1.03
N ASN A 24 17.70 4.30 -1.33
CA ASN A 24 17.42 3.89 -2.71
C ASN A 24 16.18 4.63 -3.28
N PRO A 25 16.34 5.50 -4.31
CA PRO A 25 15.23 6.25 -4.90
C PRO A 25 14.13 5.37 -5.49
N ARG A 26 14.49 4.18 -5.97
CA ARG A 26 13.53 3.21 -6.52
C ARG A 26 12.58 2.70 -5.44
N VAL A 27 13.10 2.40 -4.25
CA VAL A 27 12.29 1.91 -3.12
C VAL A 27 11.27 2.98 -2.70
N ILE A 28 11.68 4.25 -2.67
CA ILE A 28 10.82 5.39 -2.36
C ILE A 28 9.70 5.53 -3.41
N SER A 29 10.07 5.51 -4.70
CA SER A 29 9.13 5.61 -5.81
C SER A 29 8.12 4.45 -5.82
N ASP A 30 8.60 3.23 -5.59
CA ASP A 30 7.75 2.05 -5.53
C ASP A 30 6.79 2.10 -4.33
N CYS A 31 7.24 2.60 -3.18
CA CYS A 31 6.38 2.80 -2.00
C CYS A 31 5.22 3.76 -2.30
N LEU A 32 5.52 4.93 -2.87
CA LEU A 32 4.50 5.90 -3.31
C LEU A 32 3.53 5.28 -4.33
N SER A 33 4.06 4.55 -5.30
CA SER A 33 3.26 3.90 -6.33
C SER A 33 2.33 2.82 -5.77
N ARG A 34 2.79 2.06 -4.77
CA ARG A 34 1.97 1.07 -4.05
C ARG A 34 0.88 1.75 -3.24
N CYS A 35 1.17 2.83 -2.51
CA CYS A 35 0.13 3.60 -1.81
C CYS A 35 -0.94 4.13 -2.77
N ARG A 36 -0.54 4.73 -3.90
CA ARG A 36 -1.49 5.18 -4.94
C ARG A 36 -2.33 4.03 -5.49
N ARG A 37 -1.73 2.86 -5.68
CA ARG A 37 -2.45 1.67 -6.13
C ARG A 37 -3.49 1.22 -5.11
N VAL A 38 -3.14 1.12 -3.83
CA VAL A 38 -4.12 0.79 -2.79
C VAL A 38 -5.24 1.84 -2.78
N GLN A 39 -4.90 3.14 -2.79
CA GLN A 39 -5.91 4.19 -2.79
C GLN A 39 -6.89 4.08 -3.97
N LYS A 40 -6.38 3.72 -5.15
CA LYS A 40 -7.18 3.55 -6.36
C LYS A 40 -8.29 2.50 -6.19
N TYR A 41 -8.01 1.41 -5.48
CA TYR A 41 -8.90 0.25 -5.38
C TYR A 41 -9.64 0.16 -4.04
N GLU A 42 -9.00 0.60 -2.96
CA GLU A 42 -9.53 0.48 -1.59
C GLU A 42 -10.08 1.80 -1.05
N GLY A 43 -9.98 2.91 -1.79
CA GLY A 43 -10.47 4.23 -1.40
C GLY A 43 -9.44 5.12 -0.69
N ASP A 44 -9.87 6.32 -0.32
CA ASP A 44 -9.00 7.38 0.25
C ASP A 44 -8.22 6.91 1.48
N LEU A 45 -6.88 6.90 1.39
CA LEU A 45 -6.02 6.46 2.48
C LEU A 45 -6.04 7.42 3.66
N TRP A 46 -6.21 8.72 3.41
CA TRP A 46 -6.35 9.68 4.51
C TRP A 46 -7.65 9.43 5.28
N GLY A 47 -8.76 9.21 4.58
CA GLY A 47 -10.05 8.82 5.15
C GLY A 47 -9.97 7.52 5.98
N HIS A 48 -9.31 6.48 5.47
CA HIS A 48 -9.05 5.25 6.25
C HIS A 48 -8.30 5.55 7.54
N PHE A 49 -7.23 6.35 7.47
CA PHE A 49 -6.47 6.72 8.66
C PHE A 49 -7.29 7.54 9.68
N GLN A 50 -8.11 8.48 9.21
CA GLN A 50 -8.97 9.27 10.09
C GLN A 50 -10.07 8.43 10.77
N THR A 51 -10.58 7.43 10.07
CA THR A 51 -11.70 6.60 10.56
C THR A 51 -11.26 5.65 11.67
N ASP A 52 -10.17 4.91 11.47
CA ASP A 52 -9.77 3.84 12.40
C ASP A 52 -8.26 3.64 12.50
N LYS A 53 -7.49 4.68 12.17
CA LYS A 53 -6.02 4.62 12.04
C LYS A 53 -5.55 3.57 11.03
N GLY A 54 -6.41 3.20 10.09
CA GLY A 54 -6.10 2.26 9.01
C GLY A 54 -6.19 0.79 9.38
N ARG A 55 -6.67 0.45 10.59
CA ARG A 55 -6.68 -0.91 11.11
C ARG A 55 -7.46 -1.87 10.20
N LEU A 56 -8.64 -1.49 9.75
CA LEU A 56 -9.49 -2.31 8.87
C LEU A 56 -8.86 -2.49 7.49
N LEU A 57 -8.22 -1.45 6.94
CA LEU A 57 -7.53 -1.54 5.66
C LEU A 57 -6.33 -2.48 5.74
N ILE A 58 -5.50 -2.35 6.78
CA ILE A 58 -4.37 -3.26 7.03
C ILE A 58 -4.85 -4.70 7.21
N GLY A 59 -5.98 -4.90 7.91
CA GLY A 59 -6.61 -6.21 8.03
C GLY A 59 -6.94 -6.83 6.66
N ARG A 60 -7.50 -6.06 5.72
CA ARG A 60 -7.76 -6.53 4.34
C ARG A 60 -6.50 -6.78 3.53
N LEU A 61 -5.40 -6.08 3.83
CA LEU A 61 -4.08 -6.27 3.23
C LEU A 61 -3.23 -7.31 3.98
N THR A 62 -3.82 -8.05 4.92
CA THR A 62 -3.15 -9.17 5.58
C THR A 62 -3.46 -10.45 4.81
N TYR A 63 -2.41 -11.09 4.30
CA TYR A 63 -2.51 -12.35 3.56
C TYR A 63 -1.28 -13.20 3.87
N THR A 64 -1.50 -14.36 4.47
CA THR A 64 -0.46 -15.20 5.06
C THR A 64 -0.09 -16.38 4.17
N LEU A 65 1.03 -17.04 4.47
CA LEU A 65 1.40 -18.28 3.78
C LEU A 65 0.42 -19.42 4.08
N ASP A 66 -0.23 -19.42 5.25
CA ASP A 66 -1.26 -20.42 5.55
C ASP A 66 -2.53 -20.16 4.76
N ASP A 67 -2.90 -18.89 4.50
CA ASP A 67 -3.99 -18.57 3.56
C ASP A 67 -3.68 -19.12 2.16
N VAL A 68 -2.45 -18.96 1.68
CA VAL A 68 -2.00 -19.52 0.40
C VAL A 68 -2.12 -21.04 0.39
N LYS A 69 -1.63 -21.73 1.42
CA LYS A 69 -1.69 -23.21 1.53
C LYS A 69 -3.13 -23.72 1.57
N ASN A 70 -4.03 -22.96 2.18
CA ASN A 70 -5.45 -23.29 2.30
C ASN A 70 -6.29 -22.78 1.11
N CYS A 71 -5.65 -22.26 0.04
CA CYS A 71 -6.32 -21.71 -1.14
C CYS A 71 -7.34 -20.60 -0.82
N VAL A 72 -7.09 -19.84 0.23
CA VAL A 72 -7.89 -18.67 0.60
C VAL A 72 -7.52 -17.52 -0.32
N ASN A 73 -8.51 -16.79 -0.82
CA ASN A 73 -8.25 -15.60 -1.64
C ASN A 73 -7.98 -14.38 -0.74
N PRO A 74 -7.14 -13.41 -1.17
CA PRO A 74 -7.01 -12.14 -0.48
C PRO A 74 -8.34 -11.41 -0.39
N ILE A 75 -8.54 -10.67 0.69
CA ILE A 75 -9.80 -9.97 0.98
C ILE A 75 -9.88 -8.63 0.20
N HIS A 76 -8.75 -8.07 -0.21
CA HIS A 76 -8.70 -6.80 -0.93
C HIS A 76 -9.09 -6.93 -2.41
N SER A 77 -9.53 -5.83 -3.01
CA SER A 77 -9.95 -5.73 -4.41
C SER A 77 -8.81 -5.48 -5.42
N ILE A 78 -7.58 -5.32 -4.93
CA ILE A 78 -6.41 -4.96 -5.75
C ILE A 78 -6.02 -6.13 -6.65
N PRO A 79 -6.04 -5.96 -7.99
CA PRO A 79 -5.60 -7.01 -8.90
C PRO A 79 -4.09 -7.21 -8.75
N ILE A 80 -3.62 -8.42 -8.47
CA ILE A 80 -2.19 -8.76 -8.46
C ILE A 80 -1.96 -9.77 -9.59
N GLN A 81 -1.55 -9.28 -10.76
CA GLN A 81 -1.17 -10.14 -11.90
C GLN A 81 0.35 -10.39 -11.88
N GLY A 82 0.73 -11.66 -12.03
CA GLY A 82 2.11 -12.12 -12.08
C GLY A 82 2.81 -11.67 -13.36
N SER A 83 3.37 -10.47 -13.35
CA SER A 83 4.30 -9.93 -14.35
C SER A 83 4.72 -8.50 -14.04
N ASN A 84 3.99 -7.76 -13.20
CA ASN A 84 4.30 -6.38 -12.81
C ASN A 84 5.24 -6.27 -11.59
N GLY A 85 6.20 -7.19 -11.45
CA GLY A 85 7.22 -7.16 -10.39
C GLY A 85 6.85 -7.83 -9.07
N PHE A 86 5.66 -8.44 -8.94
CA PHE A 86 5.30 -9.30 -7.81
C PHE A 86 5.41 -10.77 -8.22
N LYS A 87 6.12 -11.57 -7.41
CA LYS A 87 6.36 -12.99 -7.67
C LYS A 87 5.11 -13.84 -7.41
N SER A 88 4.25 -13.40 -6.50
CA SER A 88 2.98 -14.07 -6.16
C SER A 88 1.97 -13.06 -5.62
N THR A 89 0.71 -13.48 -5.49
CA THR A 89 -0.33 -12.73 -4.78
C THR A 89 0.10 -12.42 -3.34
N TYR A 90 0.75 -13.39 -2.67
CA TYR A 90 1.32 -13.20 -1.33
C TYR A 90 2.33 -12.06 -1.29
N ASP A 91 3.35 -12.10 -2.15
CA ASP A 91 4.40 -11.06 -2.19
C ASP A 91 3.81 -9.68 -2.55
N GLY A 92 2.82 -9.66 -3.44
CA GLY A 92 2.09 -8.45 -3.80
C GLY A 92 1.34 -7.86 -2.61
N THR A 93 0.52 -8.66 -1.93
CA THR A 93 -0.26 -8.21 -0.77
C THR A 93 0.65 -7.74 0.36
N GLN A 94 1.73 -8.48 0.67
CA GLN A 94 2.72 -8.08 1.67
C GLN A 94 3.40 -6.75 1.32
N SER A 95 3.79 -6.57 0.05
CA SER A 95 4.41 -5.32 -0.41
C SER A 95 3.45 -4.12 -0.33
N LEU A 96 2.16 -4.34 -0.59
CA LEU A 96 1.13 -3.31 -0.46
C LEU A 96 0.91 -2.95 1.02
N SER A 97 0.77 -3.97 1.88
CA SER A 97 0.60 -3.82 3.32
C SER A 97 1.76 -3.03 3.95
N HIS A 98 2.99 -3.34 3.56
CA HIS A 98 4.18 -2.63 4.01
C HIS A 98 4.15 -1.14 3.62
N ALA A 99 3.83 -0.83 2.37
CA ALA A 99 3.74 0.56 1.91
C ALA A 99 2.67 1.36 2.68
N ILE A 100 1.50 0.75 2.92
CA ILE A 100 0.41 1.38 3.69
C ILE A 100 0.80 1.57 5.15
N SER A 101 1.46 0.59 5.75
CA SER A 101 1.97 0.70 7.12
C SER A 101 2.93 1.89 7.25
N LYS A 102 3.82 2.10 6.26
CA LYS A 102 4.72 3.26 6.25
C LYS A 102 3.99 4.58 6.06
N TYR A 103 2.97 4.64 5.22
CA TYR A 103 2.16 5.84 5.06
C TYR A 103 1.40 6.19 6.34
N PHE A 104 0.80 5.20 7.01
CA PHE A 104 0.10 5.42 8.28
C PHE A 104 1.05 5.71 9.46
N GLU A 105 2.25 5.13 9.47
CA GLU A 105 3.32 5.53 10.39
C GLU A 105 3.65 7.01 10.21
N PHE A 106 3.79 7.48 8.98
CA PHE A 106 3.99 8.89 8.68
C PHE A 106 2.83 9.77 9.16
N LEU A 107 1.59 9.39 8.88
CA LEU A 107 0.41 10.15 9.31
C LEU A 107 0.25 10.22 10.83
N SER A 108 0.77 9.22 11.57
CA SER A 108 0.75 9.21 13.03
C SER A 108 1.70 10.21 13.70
N ARG A 109 2.55 10.88 12.92
CA ARG A 109 3.48 11.93 13.39
C ARG A 109 2.86 13.33 13.37
N PHE A 110 1.59 13.44 12.96
CA PHE A 110 0.76 14.64 13.04
C PHE A 110 -0.33 14.46 14.09
#